data_AF-A0A4Z2DK57-F1
#
_entry.id   AF-A0A4Z2DK57-F1
#
_cell.length_a   1.000
_cell.length_b   1.000
_cell.length_c   1.000
_cell.angle_alpha   90.00
_cell.angle_beta   90.00
_cell.angle_gamma   90.00
#
_symmetry.space_group_name_H-M   'P 1'
#
loop_
_entity.id
_entity.type
_entity.pdbx_description
1 polymer ?
#
loop_
_entity_poly.entity_id
_entity_poly.type
_entity_poly.pdbx_seq_one_letter_code
_entity_poly.pdbx_strand_id
1 'polypeptide(L)'
;MSEPIKVLLTGAAGQIGYSLAGMVARGDMFGPNQEVILHLFDLEVMVESLKGLEMELQDCAFRLLKGLVVTHLPEIAFDQIDVALMVGAIPRKEGMERKDLLSTNVKIFKQQGQALDKYAKKTVKVVVVGNPANTNALALMKNAPSIPRENFSALTRLDHNRAQSFIAKRLEVPCDLVKNCIIWGNHSNTQFVDIRYSVVKQGDREIPVTAAINNDSWIKNEFLSAIQKRGAAVIAARKSSSALSAAKSVTDHMRDWWLGTKEYQIIANAPLQVSLVMLSIFTVD
;
A
#
# COMPACT_ATOMS: atom_id res chain seq x y z
N MET A 1 28.68 2.50 5.08
CA MET A 1 27.24 2.81 5.06
C MET A 1 26.61 1.91 4.00
N SER A 2 25.40 1.39 4.21
CA SER A 2 24.70 0.63 3.17
C SER A 2 24.39 1.55 1.98
N GLU A 3 24.31 0.97 0.78
CA GLU A 3 23.90 1.73 -0.41
C GLU A 3 22.49 2.32 -0.20
N PRO A 4 22.22 3.57 -0.64
CA PRO A 4 20.88 4.12 -0.59
C PRO A 4 19.88 3.27 -1.38
N ILE A 5 18.70 3.03 -0.81
CA ILE A 5 17.60 2.33 -1.50
C ILE A 5 16.96 3.30 -2.49
N LYS A 6 16.87 2.91 -3.77
CA LYS A 6 16.15 3.69 -4.78
C LYS A 6 14.66 3.34 -4.76
N VAL A 7 13.82 4.31 -4.45
CA VAL A 7 12.37 4.13 -4.25
C VAL A 7 11.60 4.95 -5.27
N LEU A 8 10.92 4.26 -6.18
CA LEU A 8 9.99 4.87 -7.14
C LEU A 8 8.63 5.11 -6.50
N LEU A 9 8.10 6.33 -6.66
CA LEU A 9 6.72 6.70 -6.36
C LEU A 9 6.07 7.15 -7.67
N THR A 10 5.11 6.38 -8.20
CA THR A 10 4.29 6.83 -9.34
C THR A 10 3.09 7.63 -8.84
N GLY A 11 2.59 8.61 -9.60
CA GLY A 11 1.53 9.49 -9.12
C GLY A 11 1.99 10.34 -7.93
N ALA A 12 3.28 10.68 -7.89
CA ALA A 12 3.92 11.31 -6.73
C ALA A 12 3.37 12.72 -6.43
N ALA A 13 2.87 13.44 -7.43
CA ALA A 13 2.25 14.75 -7.22
C ALA A 13 0.82 14.64 -6.62
N GLY A 14 0.26 13.43 -6.56
CA GLY A 14 -1.03 13.18 -5.94
C GLY A 14 -0.98 13.20 -4.40
N GLN A 15 -2.14 13.33 -3.76
CA GLN A 15 -2.27 13.44 -2.30
C GLN A 15 -1.63 12.28 -1.51
N ILE A 16 -1.73 11.05 -2.02
CA ILE A 16 -1.06 9.88 -1.41
C ILE A 16 0.45 9.99 -1.60
N GLY A 17 0.90 10.32 -2.82
CA GLY A 17 2.32 10.50 -3.15
C GLY A 17 2.99 11.55 -2.26
N TYR A 18 2.36 12.71 -2.12
CA TYR A 18 2.79 13.79 -1.23
C TYR A 18 2.97 13.33 0.22
N SER A 19 1.98 12.63 0.79
CA SER A 19 2.06 12.10 2.16
C SER A 19 3.13 11.01 2.29
N LEU A 20 3.30 10.18 1.27
CA LEU A 20 4.20 9.03 1.27
C LEU A 20 5.67 9.45 1.13
N ALA A 21 5.97 10.44 0.28
CA ALA A 21 7.33 10.90 0.05
C ALA A 21 8.01 11.34 1.35
N GLY A 22 7.32 12.13 2.18
CA GLY A 22 7.82 12.54 3.50
C GLY A 22 8.07 11.37 4.46
N MET A 23 7.16 10.37 4.49
CA MET A 23 7.34 9.18 5.33
C MET A 23 8.55 8.34 4.92
N VAL A 24 8.78 8.19 3.61
CA VAL A 24 9.95 7.47 3.08
C VAL A 24 11.23 8.24 3.39
N ALA A 25 11.27 9.54 3.11
CA ALA A 25 12.43 10.40 3.37
C ALA A 25 12.82 10.48 4.85
N ARG A 26 11.84 10.38 5.76
CA ARG A 26 12.06 10.34 7.22
C ARG A 26 12.64 9.01 7.71
N GLY A 27 12.55 7.94 6.94
CA GLY A 27 13.02 6.59 7.31
C GLY A 27 11.94 5.70 7.96
N ASP A 28 10.66 6.09 7.89
CA ASP A 28 9.58 5.29 8.47
C ASP A 28 9.45 3.92 7.78
N MET A 29 9.81 3.84 6.49
CA MET A 29 9.68 2.64 5.69
C MET A 29 10.84 1.66 5.90
N PHE A 30 12.08 2.14 5.90
CA PHE A 30 13.27 1.26 5.89
C PHE A 30 14.09 1.29 7.19
N GLY A 31 13.69 2.12 8.15
CA GLY A 31 14.37 2.26 9.43
C GLY A 31 15.24 3.52 9.52
N PRO A 32 15.65 3.88 10.74
CA PRO A 32 16.22 5.20 11.05
C PRO A 32 17.62 5.44 10.48
N ASN A 33 18.27 4.40 9.92
CA ASN A 33 19.66 4.44 9.46
C ASN A 33 19.80 4.08 7.97
N GLN A 34 18.70 3.83 7.26
CA GLN A 34 18.74 3.46 5.86
C GLN A 34 18.53 4.69 4.99
N GLU A 35 19.55 5.01 4.19
CA GLU A 35 19.51 6.11 3.24
C GLU A 35 18.63 5.75 2.03
N VAL A 36 17.99 6.75 1.43
CA VAL A 36 17.07 6.59 0.29
C VAL A 36 17.32 7.62 -0.80
N ILE A 37 17.04 7.23 -2.03
CA ILE A 37 16.89 8.12 -3.19
C ILE A 37 15.46 7.99 -3.68
N LEU A 38 14.74 9.10 -3.78
CA LEU A 38 13.35 9.11 -4.23
C LEU A 38 13.28 9.38 -5.74
N HIS A 39 12.67 8.46 -6.47
CA HIS A 39 12.29 8.66 -7.87
C HIS A 39 10.81 9.05 -7.90
N LEU A 40 10.53 10.33 -8.13
CA LEU A 40 9.19 10.90 -8.19
C LEU A 40 8.73 10.93 -9.64
N PHE A 41 7.73 10.11 -9.95
CA PHE A 41 7.19 9.94 -11.29
C PHE A 41 5.72 10.32 -11.35
N ASP A 42 5.35 11.10 -12.36
CA ASP A 42 3.96 11.44 -12.64
C ASP A 42 3.79 11.74 -14.14
N LEU A 43 2.57 12.06 -14.55
CA LEU A 43 2.26 12.49 -15.90
C LEU A 43 2.96 13.82 -16.22
N GLU A 44 3.23 14.06 -17.50
CA GLU A 44 3.85 15.30 -17.98
C GLU A 44 3.12 16.56 -17.48
N VAL A 45 1.79 16.53 -17.49
CA VAL A 45 0.94 17.63 -16.99
C VAL A 45 1.09 17.92 -15.49
N MET A 46 1.67 16.99 -14.72
CA MET A 46 1.89 17.12 -13.28
C MET A 46 3.33 17.54 -12.94
N VAL A 47 4.20 17.78 -13.94
CA VAL A 47 5.62 18.10 -13.71
C VAL A 47 5.81 19.35 -12.84
N GLU A 48 5.00 20.38 -13.00
CA GLU A 48 5.08 21.58 -12.14
C GLU A 48 4.68 21.26 -10.69
N SER A 49 3.69 20.41 -10.48
CA SER A 49 3.32 19.95 -9.13
C SER A 49 4.40 19.04 -8.52
N LEU A 50 5.08 18.23 -9.34
CA LEU A 50 6.24 17.45 -8.90
C LEU A 50 7.40 18.34 -8.45
N LYS A 51 7.70 19.41 -9.18
CA LYS A 51 8.71 20.40 -8.76
C LYS A 51 8.37 21.03 -7.42
N GLY A 52 7.10 21.32 -7.16
CA GLY A 52 6.66 21.79 -5.84
C GLY A 52 6.98 20.79 -4.72
N LEU A 53 6.66 19.50 -4.93
CA LEU A 53 7.02 18.45 -3.97
C LEU A 53 8.54 18.30 -3.82
N GLU A 54 9.32 18.44 -4.90
CA GLU A 54 10.78 18.43 -4.85
C GLU A 54 11.33 19.53 -3.93
N MET A 55 10.85 20.77 -4.11
CA MET A 55 11.23 21.90 -3.28
C MET A 55 10.92 21.64 -1.80
N GLU A 56 9.71 21.18 -1.50
CA GLU A 56 9.32 20.89 -0.11
C GLU A 56 10.18 19.78 0.52
N LEU A 57 10.54 18.73 -0.24
CA LEU A 57 11.43 17.68 0.25
C LEU A 57 12.86 18.17 0.52
N GLN A 58 13.35 19.13 -0.29
CA GLN A 58 14.63 19.79 -0.07
C GLN A 58 14.59 20.68 1.19
N ASP A 59 13.52 21.46 1.35
CA ASP A 59 13.31 22.35 2.50
C ASP A 59 13.18 21.60 3.83
N CYS A 60 12.70 20.36 3.80
CA CYS A 60 12.61 19.52 5.01
C CYS A 60 13.96 19.08 5.59
N ALA A 61 15.07 19.21 4.85
CA ALA A 61 16.41 18.82 5.29
C ALA A 61 16.51 17.39 5.86
N PHE A 62 15.83 16.41 5.22
CA PHE A 62 15.82 15.02 5.68
C PHE A 62 17.21 14.38 5.62
N ARG A 63 17.76 14.00 6.77
CA ARG A 63 19.08 13.36 6.89
C ARG A 63 19.27 12.13 5.99
N LEU A 64 18.22 11.33 5.82
CA LEU A 64 18.26 10.05 5.09
C LEU A 64 18.00 10.19 3.59
N LEU A 65 17.49 11.34 3.12
CA LEU A 65 17.23 11.58 1.71
C LEU A 65 18.52 12.03 1.02
N LYS A 66 19.07 11.19 0.14
CA LYS A 66 20.36 11.43 -0.53
C LYS A 66 20.24 11.86 -1.97
N GLY A 67 19.06 11.77 -2.55
CA GLY A 67 18.82 12.20 -3.92
C GLY A 67 17.35 12.23 -4.26
N LEU A 68 17.03 13.07 -5.23
CA LEU A 68 15.71 13.19 -5.85
C LEU A 68 15.88 13.04 -7.36
N VAL A 69 15.04 12.21 -7.96
CA VAL A 69 14.90 12.07 -9.41
C VAL A 69 13.46 12.43 -9.74
N VAL A 70 13.24 13.57 -10.38
CA VAL A 70 11.90 14.10 -10.65
C VAL A 70 11.66 14.11 -12.15
N THR A 71 10.72 13.31 -12.63
CA THR A 71 10.56 13.10 -14.08
C THR A 71 9.20 12.54 -14.47
N HIS A 72 8.83 12.73 -15.74
CA HIS A 72 7.71 12.05 -16.40
C HIS A 72 8.18 10.96 -17.37
N LEU A 73 9.50 10.71 -17.47
CA LEU A 73 10.10 9.74 -18.39
C LEU A 73 10.33 8.40 -17.67
N PRO A 74 9.69 7.30 -18.11
CA PRO A 74 9.80 5.99 -17.45
C PRO A 74 11.22 5.45 -17.39
N GLU A 75 12.03 5.65 -18.43
CA GLU A 75 13.43 5.17 -18.48
C GLU A 75 14.33 5.81 -17.43
N ILE A 76 13.99 7.03 -16.96
CA ILE A 76 14.71 7.71 -15.88
C ILE A 76 14.12 7.30 -14.52
N ALA A 77 12.79 7.30 -14.41
CA ALA A 77 12.11 7.00 -13.16
C ALA A 77 12.31 5.56 -12.68
N PHE A 78 12.36 4.59 -13.60
CA PHE A 78 12.40 3.16 -13.28
C PHE A 78 13.83 2.60 -13.26
N ASP A 79 14.86 3.43 -13.50
CA ASP A 79 16.24 2.98 -13.60
C ASP A 79 16.79 2.45 -12.26
N GLN A 80 17.18 1.17 -12.27
CA GLN A 80 17.87 0.49 -11.18
C GLN A 80 17.18 0.61 -9.80
N ILE A 81 15.85 0.79 -9.78
CA ILE A 81 15.10 0.93 -8.53
C ILE A 81 15.04 -0.37 -7.73
N ASP A 82 15.01 -0.25 -6.40
CA ASP A 82 14.89 -1.36 -5.45
C ASP A 82 13.44 -1.57 -5.01
N VAL A 83 12.66 -0.49 -4.97
CA VAL A 83 11.26 -0.51 -4.55
C VAL A 83 10.42 0.33 -5.52
N ALA A 84 9.25 -0.19 -5.90
CA ALA A 84 8.28 0.51 -6.75
C ALA A 84 6.92 0.63 -6.04
N LEU A 85 6.54 1.85 -5.69
CA LEU A 85 5.28 2.19 -5.04
C LEU A 85 4.32 2.76 -6.10
N MET A 86 3.45 1.90 -6.60
CA MET A 86 2.61 2.15 -7.77
C MET A 86 1.28 2.80 -7.34
N VAL A 87 1.32 4.12 -7.07
CA VAL A 87 0.17 4.89 -6.56
C VAL A 87 -0.67 5.51 -7.67
N GLY A 88 -0.02 5.95 -8.76
CA GLY A 88 -0.68 6.60 -9.88
C GLY A 88 -1.67 5.67 -10.60
N ALA A 89 -2.95 6.02 -10.55
CA ALA A 89 -4.03 5.38 -11.30
C ALA A 89 -5.11 6.41 -11.62
N ILE A 90 -5.86 6.18 -12.69
CA ILE A 90 -7.00 7.03 -13.03
C ILE A 90 -8.14 6.72 -12.07
N PRO A 91 -8.61 7.70 -11.27
CA PRO A 91 -9.77 7.50 -10.41
C PRO A 91 -11.03 7.37 -11.26
N ARG A 92 -12.01 6.64 -10.74
CA ARG A 92 -13.34 6.57 -11.37
C ARG A 92 -13.97 7.96 -11.42
N LYS A 93 -14.32 8.41 -12.62
CA LYS A 93 -15.06 9.66 -12.85
C LYS A 93 -16.56 9.38 -12.94
N GLU A 94 -17.37 10.42 -12.71
CA GLU A 94 -18.81 10.35 -12.96
C GLU A 94 -19.09 9.98 -14.43
N GLY A 95 -20.08 9.12 -14.66
CA GLY A 95 -20.38 8.57 -15.99
C GLY A 95 -19.46 7.46 -16.50
N MET A 96 -18.34 7.16 -15.82
CA MET A 96 -17.42 6.10 -16.24
C MET A 96 -17.94 4.71 -15.82
N GLU A 97 -18.07 3.81 -16.80
CA GLU A 97 -18.38 2.40 -16.53
C GLU A 97 -17.18 1.68 -15.90
N ARG A 98 -17.46 0.59 -15.18
CA ARG A 98 -16.41 -0.24 -14.56
C ARG A 98 -15.44 -0.81 -15.61
N LYS A 99 -15.95 -1.18 -16.79
CA LYS A 99 -15.15 -1.72 -17.90
C LYS A 99 -14.17 -0.69 -18.44
N ASP A 100 -14.58 0.57 -18.57
CA ASP A 100 -13.73 1.64 -19.08
C ASP A 100 -12.61 1.99 -18.09
N LEU A 101 -12.96 2.04 -16.80
CA LEU A 101 -11.98 2.24 -15.72
C LEU A 101 -10.91 1.15 -15.72
N LEU A 102 -11.33 -0.11 -15.85
CA LEU A 102 -10.44 -1.26 -15.92
C LEU A 102 -9.55 -1.19 -17.17
N SER A 103 -10.15 -1.01 -18.35
CA SER A 103 -9.43 -0.93 -19.63
C SER A 103 -8.36 0.15 -19.62
N THR A 104 -8.68 1.33 -19.06
CA THR A 104 -7.76 2.46 -19.03
C THR A 104 -6.60 2.21 -18.05
N ASN A 105 -6.89 1.78 -16.82
CA ASN A 105 -5.83 1.49 -15.85
C ASN A 105 -4.96 0.31 -16.28
N VAL A 106 -5.53 -0.76 -16.84
CA VAL A 106 -4.75 -1.91 -17.34
C VAL A 106 -3.74 -1.49 -18.40
N LYS A 107 -4.06 -0.52 -19.27
CA LYS A 107 -3.08 0.02 -20.25
C LYS A 107 -1.91 0.73 -19.57
N ILE A 108 -2.19 1.56 -18.56
CA ILE A 108 -1.17 2.26 -17.77
C ILE A 108 -0.25 1.24 -17.09
N PHE A 109 -0.84 0.29 -16.37
CA PHE A 109 -0.09 -0.72 -15.62
C PHE A 109 0.62 -1.73 -16.53
N LYS A 110 0.13 -1.96 -17.75
CA LYS A 110 0.88 -2.69 -18.79
C LYS A 110 2.16 -1.96 -19.17
N GLN A 111 2.09 -0.67 -19.49
CA GLN A 111 3.26 0.13 -19.88
C GLN A 111 4.27 0.25 -18.73
N GLN A 112 3.78 0.48 -17.51
CA GLN A 112 4.63 0.51 -16.32
C GLN A 112 5.25 -0.86 -16.01
N GLY A 113 4.55 -1.96 -16.30
CA GLY A 113 5.10 -3.31 -16.20
C GLY A 113 6.27 -3.52 -17.14
N GLN A 114 6.13 -3.08 -18.39
CA GLN A 114 7.21 -3.11 -19.38
C GLN A 114 8.40 -2.23 -18.96
N ALA A 115 8.14 -1.07 -18.35
CA ALA A 115 9.20 -0.20 -17.82
C ALA A 115 9.94 -0.84 -16.64
N LEU A 116 9.23 -1.47 -15.69
CA LEU A 116 9.84 -2.26 -14.61
C LEU A 116 10.69 -3.39 -15.19
N ASP A 117 10.14 -4.15 -16.12
CA ASP A 117 10.84 -5.26 -16.76
C ASP A 117 12.11 -4.81 -17.47
N LYS A 118 12.12 -3.61 -18.06
CA LYS A 118 13.25 -3.14 -18.84
C LYS A 118 14.33 -2.46 -17.98
N TYR A 119 13.94 -1.63 -17.03
CA TYR A 119 14.87 -0.68 -16.37
C TYR A 119 15.13 -0.96 -14.89
N ALA A 120 14.19 -1.61 -14.18
CA ALA A 120 14.35 -1.86 -12.75
C ALA A 120 15.29 -3.04 -12.46
N LYS A 121 15.80 -3.09 -11.23
CA LYS A 121 16.49 -4.30 -10.72
C LYS A 121 15.50 -5.47 -10.75
N LYS A 122 15.96 -6.67 -11.10
CA LYS A 122 15.08 -7.87 -11.11
C LYS A 122 14.61 -8.26 -9.71
N THR A 123 15.31 -7.80 -8.69
CA THR A 123 14.97 -7.96 -7.28
C THR A 123 13.98 -6.90 -6.77
N VAL A 124 13.54 -5.95 -7.61
CA VAL A 124 12.64 -4.86 -7.20
C VAL A 124 11.39 -5.40 -6.51
N LYS A 125 10.99 -4.79 -5.38
CA LYS A 125 9.72 -5.09 -4.71
C LYS A 125 8.66 -4.08 -5.12
N VAL A 126 7.51 -4.57 -5.56
CA VAL A 126 6.44 -3.75 -6.16
C VAL A 126 5.19 -3.80 -5.28
N VAL A 127 4.69 -2.61 -4.91
CA VAL A 127 3.46 -2.44 -4.13
C VAL A 127 2.47 -1.62 -4.95
N VAL A 128 1.33 -2.23 -5.29
CA VAL A 128 0.29 -1.58 -6.08
C VAL A 128 -0.79 -1.02 -5.17
N VAL A 129 -1.01 0.29 -5.29
CA VAL A 129 -1.97 1.06 -4.50
C VAL A 129 -3.07 1.64 -5.39
N GLY A 130 -2.70 2.04 -6.61
CA GLY A 130 -3.62 2.59 -7.59
C GLY A 130 -4.75 1.61 -7.93
N ASN A 131 -6.00 2.04 -7.79
CA ASN A 131 -7.16 1.18 -7.97
C ASN A 131 -7.50 0.90 -9.43
N PRO A 132 -8.03 -0.29 -9.76
CA PRO A 132 -8.25 -1.45 -8.89
C PRO A 132 -6.95 -2.23 -8.60
N ALA A 133 -6.50 -2.21 -7.33
CA ALA A 133 -5.12 -2.56 -6.97
C ALA A 133 -4.73 -4.00 -7.35
N ASN A 134 -5.57 -4.99 -7.04
CA ASN A 134 -5.30 -6.40 -7.33
C ASN A 134 -5.20 -6.68 -8.84
N THR A 135 -6.15 -6.15 -9.63
CA THR A 135 -6.15 -6.31 -11.09
C THR A 135 -4.97 -5.58 -11.74
N ASN A 136 -4.63 -4.39 -11.25
CA ASN A 136 -3.48 -3.62 -11.71
C ASN A 136 -2.15 -4.35 -11.39
N ALA A 137 -2.04 -4.98 -10.22
CA ALA A 137 -0.90 -5.82 -9.85
C ALA A 137 -0.76 -7.04 -10.78
N LEU A 138 -1.87 -7.71 -11.09
CA LEU A 138 -1.86 -8.80 -12.06
C LEU A 138 -1.42 -8.33 -13.46
N ALA A 139 -1.87 -7.16 -13.89
CA ALA A 139 -1.45 -6.57 -15.18
C ALA A 139 0.04 -6.24 -15.19
N LEU A 140 0.58 -5.64 -14.12
CA LEU A 140 2.02 -5.38 -13.98
C LEU A 140 2.83 -6.66 -14.06
N MET A 141 2.51 -7.64 -13.22
CA MET A 141 3.22 -8.91 -13.13
C MET A 141 3.24 -9.66 -14.47
N LYS A 142 2.12 -9.67 -15.22
CA LYS A 142 2.05 -10.30 -16.54
C LYS A 142 2.91 -9.59 -17.60
N ASN A 143 3.19 -8.30 -17.43
CA ASN A 143 3.98 -7.50 -18.36
C ASN A 143 5.42 -7.26 -17.88
N ALA A 144 5.82 -7.92 -16.79
CA ALA A 144 7.18 -7.90 -16.26
C ALA A 144 7.71 -9.32 -15.96
N PRO A 145 7.81 -10.18 -17.00
CA PRO A 145 8.10 -11.60 -16.82
C PRO A 145 9.50 -11.90 -16.26
N SER A 146 10.44 -10.96 -16.32
CA SER A 146 11.79 -11.13 -15.76
C SER A 146 11.88 -10.87 -14.25
N ILE A 147 10.81 -10.34 -13.63
CA ILE A 147 10.74 -10.10 -12.19
C ILE A 147 9.98 -11.26 -11.52
N PRO A 148 10.50 -11.83 -10.43
CA PRO A 148 9.82 -12.90 -9.70
C PRO A 148 8.39 -12.50 -9.28
N ARG A 149 7.44 -13.41 -9.42
CA ARG A 149 6.01 -13.11 -9.17
C ARG A 149 5.75 -12.73 -7.71
N GLU A 150 6.51 -13.32 -6.79
CA GLU A 150 6.49 -13.04 -5.36
C GLU A 150 6.90 -11.60 -5.01
N ASN A 151 7.50 -10.86 -5.95
CA ASN A 151 7.87 -9.46 -5.78
C ASN A 151 6.74 -8.47 -6.15
N PHE A 152 5.56 -8.95 -6.55
CA PHE A 152 4.39 -8.10 -6.81
C PHE A 152 3.36 -8.27 -5.71
N SER A 153 2.90 -7.15 -5.15
CA SER A 153 1.85 -7.13 -4.12
C SER A 153 0.79 -6.07 -4.42
N ALA A 154 -0.44 -6.28 -3.93
CA ALA A 154 -1.51 -5.30 -3.93
C ALA A 154 -1.85 -4.87 -2.51
N LEU A 155 -2.12 -3.58 -2.29
CA LEU A 155 -2.28 -3.05 -0.95
C LEU A 155 -3.67 -3.36 -0.35
N THR A 156 -3.74 -4.34 0.55
CA THR A 156 -4.87 -4.57 1.46
C THR A 156 -4.57 -4.13 2.91
N ARG A 157 -3.36 -3.62 3.16
CA ARG A 157 -2.90 -3.21 4.50
C ARG A 157 -3.74 -2.09 5.12
N LEU A 158 -4.30 -1.21 4.30
CA LEU A 158 -5.20 -0.17 4.79
C LEU A 158 -6.49 -0.77 5.39
N ASP A 159 -7.03 -1.81 4.77
CA ASP A 159 -8.21 -2.49 5.29
C ASP A 159 -7.90 -3.28 6.56
N HIS A 160 -6.73 -3.93 6.61
CA HIS A 160 -6.21 -4.56 7.82
C HIS A 160 -6.07 -3.55 8.98
N ASN A 161 -5.44 -2.41 8.73
CA ASN A 161 -5.25 -1.35 9.72
C ASN A 161 -6.60 -0.77 10.19
N ARG A 162 -7.59 -0.66 9.29
CA ARG A 162 -8.96 -0.26 9.64
C ARG A 162 -9.62 -1.30 10.55
N ALA A 163 -9.54 -2.58 10.21
CA ALA A 163 -10.09 -3.67 11.02
C ALA A 163 -9.51 -3.64 12.44
N GLN A 164 -8.18 -3.55 12.55
CA GLN A 164 -7.46 -3.44 13.83
C GLN A 164 -7.95 -2.25 14.66
N SER A 165 -8.05 -1.06 14.05
CA SER A 165 -8.52 0.14 14.75
C SER A 165 -9.98 0.06 15.19
N PHE A 166 -10.86 -0.56 14.41
CA PHE A 166 -12.26 -0.74 14.79
C PHE A 166 -12.43 -1.70 15.96
N ILE A 167 -11.69 -2.81 15.98
CA ILE A 167 -11.67 -3.76 17.11
C ILE A 167 -11.11 -3.07 18.36
N ALA A 168 -9.98 -2.38 18.23
CA ALA A 168 -9.35 -1.67 19.34
C ALA A 168 -10.29 -0.63 19.96
N LYS A 169 -11.00 0.14 19.12
CA LYS A 169 -12.03 1.08 19.58
C LYS A 169 -13.19 0.38 20.27
N ARG A 170 -13.67 -0.75 19.74
CA ARG A 170 -14.78 -1.52 20.34
C ARG A 170 -14.45 -2.07 21.72
N LEU A 171 -13.19 -2.45 21.93
CA LEU A 171 -12.69 -3.01 23.18
C LEU A 171 -12.05 -1.97 24.10
N GLU A 172 -12.00 -0.69 23.68
CA GLU A 172 -11.38 0.41 24.41
C GLU A 172 -9.91 0.16 24.79
N VAL A 173 -9.16 -0.46 23.87
CA VAL A 173 -7.73 -0.75 24.04
C VAL A 173 -6.87 0.00 23.02
N PRO A 174 -5.57 0.20 23.29
CA PRO A 174 -4.61 0.65 22.29
C PRO A 174 -4.57 -0.27 21.05
N CYS A 175 -4.42 0.32 19.85
CA CYS A 175 -4.45 -0.40 18.58
C CYS A 175 -3.36 -1.49 18.47
N ASP A 176 -2.20 -1.26 19.07
CA ASP A 176 -1.05 -2.18 19.05
C ASP A 176 -1.27 -3.45 19.90
N LEU A 177 -2.31 -3.48 20.74
CA LEU A 177 -2.71 -4.67 21.48
C LEU A 177 -3.59 -5.62 20.66
N VAL A 178 -4.14 -5.18 19.52
CA VAL A 178 -4.90 -6.04 18.60
C VAL A 178 -3.98 -6.57 17.51
N LYS A 179 -3.95 -7.88 17.29
CA LYS A 179 -3.09 -8.54 16.31
C LYS A 179 -3.86 -9.52 15.43
N ASN A 180 -3.23 -9.96 14.34
CA ASN A 180 -3.66 -11.08 13.51
C ASN A 180 -5.04 -10.89 12.83
N CYS A 181 -5.38 -9.65 12.45
CA CYS A 181 -6.48 -9.39 11.51
C CYS A 181 -6.10 -9.87 10.11
N ILE A 182 -7.00 -10.56 9.40
CA ILE A 182 -6.70 -11.04 8.05
C ILE A 182 -7.71 -10.45 7.06
N ILE A 183 -7.21 -10.00 5.91
CA ILE A 183 -8.04 -9.51 4.81
C ILE A 183 -7.89 -10.49 3.65
N TRP A 184 -8.99 -11.11 3.24
CA TRP A 184 -9.03 -12.05 2.14
C TRP A 184 -9.67 -11.43 0.89
N GLY A 185 -9.13 -11.80 -0.27
CA GLY A 185 -9.67 -11.43 -1.59
C GLY A 185 -9.23 -10.05 -2.07
N ASN A 186 -10.18 -9.35 -2.70
CA ASN A 186 -9.92 -8.13 -3.45
C ASN A 186 -9.99 -6.87 -2.56
N HIS A 187 -9.19 -5.83 -2.86
CA HIS A 187 -9.35 -4.50 -2.27
C HIS A 187 -10.63 -3.82 -2.81
N SER A 188 -11.78 -4.24 -2.27
CA SER A 188 -13.11 -3.81 -2.70
C SER A 188 -14.14 -4.01 -1.57
N ASN A 189 -15.42 -3.76 -1.86
CA ASN A 189 -16.53 -4.11 -0.98
C ASN A 189 -16.82 -5.62 -0.89
N THR A 190 -16.14 -6.46 -1.67
CA THR A 190 -16.24 -7.93 -1.60
C THR A 190 -15.15 -8.57 -0.75
N GLN A 191 -14.30 -7.77 -0.10
CA GLN A 191 -13.28 -8.28 0.83
C GLN A 191 -13.92 -9.03 2.00
N PHE A 192 -13.23 -10.06 2.48
CA PHE A 192 -13.60 -10.75 3.70
C PHE A 192 -12.60 -10.42 4.82
N VAL A 193 -13.10 -9.75 5.85
CA VAL A 193 -12.33 -9.38 7.05
C VAL A 193 -12.45 -10.49 8.07
N ASP A 194 -11.41 -11.31 8.18
CA ASP A 194 -11.39 -12.48 9.06
C ASP A 194 -10.69 -12.15 10.38
N ILE A 195 -11.47 -12.24 11.46
CA ILE A 195 -11.01 -11.96 12.82
C ILE A 195 -10.96 -13.21 13.70
N ARG A 196 -11.19 -14.41 13.13
CA ARG A 196 -11.23 -15.67 13.89
C ARG A 196 -9.89 -16.02 14.54
N TYR A 197 -8.80 -15.58 13.92
CA TYR A 197 -7.43 -15.75 14.41
C TYR A 197 -6.88 -14.49 15.07
N SER A 198 -7.68 -13.43 15.15
CA SER A 198 -7.25 -12.18 15.77
C SER A 198 -7.26 -12.31 17.29
N VAL A 199 -6.26 -11.71 17.92
CA VAL A 199 -6.11 -11.71 19.37
C VAL A 199 -5.98 -10.28 19.89
N VAL A 200 -6.45 -10.05 21.10
CA VAL A 200 -6.24 -8.81 21.85
C VAL A 200 -5.43 -9.13 23.11
N LYS A 201 -4.36 -8.37 23.34
CA LYS A 201 -3.59 -8.47 24.59
C LYS A 201 -4.30 -7.67 25.69
N GLN A 202 -4.59 -8.32 26.81
CA GLN A 202 -5.11 -7.69 28.04
C GLN A 202 -4.28 -8.18 29.22
N GLY A 203 -3.52 -7.27 29.84
CA GLY A 203 -2.46 -7.65 30.78
C GLY A 203 -1.44 -8.57 30.10
N ASP A 204 -1.12 -9.70 30.72
CA ASP A 204 -0.17 -10.70 30.19
C ASP A 204 -0.83 -11.81 29.34
N ARG A 205 -2.12 -11.68 29.03
CA ARG A 205 -2.87 -12.70 28.27
C ARG A 205 -3.24 -12.20 26.88
N GLU A 206 -3.21 -13.11 25.91
CA GLU A 206 -3.82 -12.91 24.60
C GLU A 206 -5.19 -13.61 24.58
N ILE A 207 -6.24 -12.85 24.28
CA ILE A 207 -7.63 -13.30 24.26
C ILE A 207 -8.11 -13.26 22.80
N PRO A 208 -8.80 -14.30 22.29
CA PRO A 208 -9.42 -14.25 20.97
C PRO A 208 -10.36 -13.05 20.85
N VAL A 209 -10.23 -12.27 19.78
CA VAL A 209 -11.04 -11.05 19.57
C VAL A 209 -12.54 -11.37 19.55
N THR A 210 -12.92 -12.50 18.98
CA THR A 210 -14.31 -12.97 18.96
C THR A 210 -14.88 -13.17 20.37
N ALA A 211 -14.08 -13.75 21.28
CA ALA A 211 -14.45 -13.95 22.67
C ALA A 211 -14.45 -12.63 23.46
N ALA A 212 -13.49 -11.74 23.23
CA ALA A 212 -13.42 -10.44 23.89
C ALA A 212 -14.59 -9.52 23.51
N ILE A 213 -15.03 -9.55 22.24
CA ILE A 213 -16.17 -8.77 21.75
C ILE A 213 -17.50 -9.38 22.21
N ASN A 214 -17.58 -10.71 22.25
CA ASN A 214 -18.75 -11.49 22.66
C ASN A 214 -20.07 -10.99 22.04
N ASN A 215 -20.06 -10.67 20.75
CA ASN A 215 -21.22 -10.13 20.04
C ASN A 215 -21.17 -10.49 18.54
N ASP A 216 -21.73 -11.64 18.21
CA ASP A 216 -21.79 -12.17 16.84
C ASP A 216 -22.53 -11.26 15.87
N SER A 217 -23.62 -10.61 16.32
CA SER A 217 -24.40 -9.70 15.48
C SER A 217 -23.57 -8.50 15.05
N TRP A 218 -22.83 -7.91 16.00
CA TRP A 218 -21.94 -6.80 15.73
C TRP A 218 -20.82 -7.19 14.75
N ILE A 219 -20.21 -8.37 14.95
CA ILE A 219 -19.14 -8.89 14.08
C ILE A 219 -19.64 -9.11 12.64
N LYS A 220 -20.77 -9.80 12.48
CA LYS A 220 -21.30 -10.19 11.16
C LYS A 220 -21.90 -9.02 10.39
N ASN A 221 -22.46 -8.03 11.08
CA ASN A 221 -23.22 -6.94 10.45
C ASN A 221 -22.47 -5.61 10.52
N GLU A 222 -22.33 -5.04 11.72
CA GLU A 222 -21.84 -3.67 11.91
C GLU A 222 -20.36 -3.54 11.54
N PHE A 223 -19.53 -4.44 12.06
CA PHE A 223 -18.08 -4.41 11.83
C PHE A 223 -17.73 -4.57 10.35
N LEU A 224 -18.24 -5.63 9.70
CA LEU A 224 -17.94 -5.89 8.30
C LEU A 224 -18.42 -4.74 7.39
N SER A 225 -19.65 -4.24 7.62
CA SER A 225 -20.18 -3.11 6.85
C SER A 225 -19.35 -1.84 7.07
N ALA A 226 -18.89 -1.58 8.29
CA ALA A 226 -18.09 -0.41 8.61
C ALA A 226 -16.74 -0.42 7.89
N ILE A 227 -16.06 -1.57 7.79
CA ILE A 227 -14.79 -1.69 7.07
C ILE A 227 -15.01 -1.51 5.56
N GLN A 228 -15.97 -2.22 4.97
CA GLN A 228 -16.28 -2.15 3.53
C GLN A 228 -16.67 -0.73 3.09
N LYS A 229 -17.35 0.04 3.95
CA LYS A 229 -17.79 1.41 3.66
C LYS A 229 -16.83 2.49 4.17
N ARG A 230 -15.71 2.12 4.80
CA ARG A 230 -14.82 3.09 5.47
C ARG A 230 -14.22 4.12 4.51
N GLY A 231 -13.85 3.70 3.30
CA GLY A 231 -13.34 4.62 2.27
C GLY A 231 -14.35 5.71 1.91
N ALA A 232 -15.61 5.31 1.68
CA ALA A 232 -16.70 6.24 1.38
C ALA A 232 -16.99 7.19 2.55
N ALA A 233 -16.95 6.69 3.80
CA ALA A 233 -17.12 7.51 4.99
C ALA A 233 -16.02 8.59 5.12
N VAL A 234 -14.76 8.25 4.80
CA VAL A 234 -13.66 9.24 4.80
C VAL A 234 -13.87 10.29 3.71
N ILE A 235 -14.28 9.88 2.50
CA ILE A 235 -14.58 10.81 1.41
C ILE A 235 -15.72 11.75 1.78
N ALA A 236 -16.80 11.24 2.37
CA ALA A 236 -17.94 12.04 2.79
C ALA A 236 -17.54 13.12 3.82
N ALA A 237 -16.66 12.76 4.76
CA ALA A 237 -16.18 13.65 5.82
C ALA A 237 -15.15 14.69 5.33
N ARG A 238 -14.13 14.26 4.57
CA ARG A 238 -13.02 15.13 4.15
C ARG A 238 -13.25 15.84 2.81
N LYS A 239 -14.26 15.42 2.05
CA LYS A 239 -14.42 15.75 0.62
C LYS A 239 -13.23 15.33 -0.25
N SER A 240 -12.37 14.46 0.28
CA SER A 240 -11.17 13.95 -0.38
C SER A 240 -10.92 12.49 0.02
N SER A 241 -10.19 11.75 -0.80
CA SER A 241 -9.79 10.37 -0.49
C SER A 241 -8.87 10.27 0.73
N SER A 242 -8.73 9.06 1.26
CA SER A 242 -7.99 8.77 2.50
C SER A 242 -6.46 8.74 2.30
N ALA A 243 -5.87 9.88 1.94
CA ALA A 243 -4.46 10.01 1.58
C ALA A 243 -3.47 9.58 2.69
N LEU A 244 -3.55 10.23 3.85
CA LEU A 244 -2.64 9.97 4.98
C LEU A 244 -2.65 8.49 5.41
N SER A 245 -3.84 7.92 5.63
CA SER A 245 -3.95 6.52 6.07
C SER A 245 -3.50 5.53 5.00
N ALA A 246 -3.70 5.85 3.71
CA ALA A 246 -3.20 5.02 2.61
C ALA A 246 -1.67 5.05 2.56
N ALA A 247 -1.05 6.24 2.58
CA ALA A 247 0.41 6.39 2.62
C ALA A 247 1.02 5.65 3.83
N LYS A 248 0.45 5.83 5.02
CA LYS A 248 0.87 5.10 6.22
C LYS A 248 0.81 3.58 6.02
N SER A 249 -0.25 3.08 5.41
CA SER A 249 -0.42 1.64 5.19
C SER A 249 0.53 1.08 4.14
N VAL A 250 0.93 1.87 3.14
CA VAL A 250 2.00 1.52 2.19
C VAL A 250 3.33 1.43 2.92
N THR A 251 3.64 2.42 3.77
CA THR A 251 4.82 2.43 4.63
C THR A 251 4.88 1.20 5.52
N ASP A 252 3.79 0.87 6.24
CA ASP A 252 3.74 -0.33 7.07
C ASP A 252 3.94 -1.61 6.26
N HIS A 253 3.29 -1.71 5.10
CA HIS A 253 3.38 -2.89 4.24
C HIS A 253 4.81 -3.13 3.77
N MET A 254 5.47 -2.10 3.21
CA MET A 254 6.85 -2.23 2.77
C MET A 254 7.81 -2.44 3.94
N ARG A 255 7.58 -1.76 5.08
CA ARG A 255 8.40 -1.93 6.28
C ARG A 255 8.41 -3.39 6.75
N ASP A 256 7.24 -4.00 6.88
CA ASP A 256 7.14 -5.39 7.34
C ASP A 256 7.70 -6.37 6.30
N TRP A 257 7.57 -6.06 5.01
CA TRP A 257 8.16 -6.88 3.95
C TRP A 257 9.69 -6.76 3.93
N TRP A 258 10.23 -5.58 4.22
CA TRP A 258 11.68 -5.30 4.15
C TRP A 258 12.43 -5.71 5.42
N LEU A 259 11.88 -5.39 6.60
CA LEU A 259 12.52 -5.61 7.90
C LEU A 259 12.03 -6.89 8.59
N GLY A 260 11.02 -7.56 8.04
CA GLY A 260 10.34 -8.68 8.66
C GLY A 260 9.22 -8.23 9.62
N THR A 261 8.35 -9.17 9.96
CA THR A 261 7.31 -8.96 10.96
C THR A 261 7.87 -9.15 12.37
N LYS A 262 7.25 -8.49 13.36
CA LYS A 262 7.52 -8.83 14.76
C LYS A 262 7.09 -10.28 15.02
N GLU A 263 7.83 -10.97 15.88
CA GLU A 263 7.55 -12.37 16.26
C GLU A 263 6.06 -12.55 16.62
N TYR A 264 5.41 -13.56 16.02
CA TYR A 264 4.00 -13.94 16.21
C TYR A 264 2.91 -13.03 15.62
N GLN A 265 3.22 -12.09 14.73
CA GLN A 265 2.21 -11.32 14.00
C GLN A 265 1.93 -11.86 12.59
N ILE A 266 0.70 -12.31 12.36
CA ILE A 266 0.15 -12.53 11.02
C ILE A 266 -0.31 -11.18 10.49
N ILE A 267 0.33 -10.74 9.41
CA ILE A 267 -0.04 -9.52 8.69
C ILE A 267 -0.62 -9.95 7.36
N ALA A 268 -1.74 -9.35 6.95
CA ALA A 268 -2.21 -9.46 5.58
C ALA A 268 -1.06 -8.99 4.67
N ASN A 269 -0.38 -9.95 4.03
CA ASN A 269 0.77 -9.84 3.12
C ASN A 269 2.22 -10.04 3.67
N ALA A 270 2.47 -10.68 4.82
CA ALA A 270 3.84 -11.06 5.25
C ALA A 270 3.86 -12.41 6.05
N PRO A 271 4.96 -13.19 6.10
CA PRO A 271 5.08 -14.49 5.42
C PRO A 271 4.85 -15.73 6.31
N LEU A 272 3.99 -16.63 5.83
CA LEU A 272 4.44 -17.98 5.49
C LEU A 272 4.84 -17.88 4.02
N GLN A 273 6.12 -18.15 3.72
CA GLN A 273 6.76 -18.02 2.41
C GLN A 273 5.77 -18.07 1.23
N VAL A 274 5.68 -16.97 0.47
CA VAL A 274 5.16 -16.96 -0.90
C VAL A 274 3.64 -17.22 -1.08
N SER A 275 2.89 -17.57 -0.03
CA SER A 275 1.49 -18.04 -0.18
C SER A 275 0.41 -16.96 -0.15
N LEU A 276 0.51 -15.92 0.70
CA LEU A 276 -0.60 -14.96 0.91
C LEU A 276 -0.60 -13.75 -0.03
N VAL A 277 0.56 -13.34 -0.55
CA VAL A 277 0.63 -12.33 -1.63
C VAL A 277 -0.10 -12.87 -2.88
N MET A 278 0.04 -14.17 -3.15
CA MET A 278 -0.72 -14.88 -4.18
C MET A 278 -2.23 -14.89 -3.91
N LEU A 279 -2.68 -15.14 -2.67
CA LEU A 279 -4.12 -15.19 -2.37
C LEU A 279 -4.88 -13.89 -2.67
N SER A 280 -4.21 -12.74 -2.68
CA SER A 280 -4.85 -11.47 -3.08
C SER A 280 -4.89 -11.26 -4.61
N ILE A 281 -3.93 -11.81 -5.35
CA ILE A 281 -3.82 -11.62 -6.80
C ILE A 281 -4.62 -12.70 -7.58
N PHE A 282 -4.73 -13.92 -7.04
CA PHE A 282 -5.27 -15.09 -7.75
C PHE A 282 -6.74 -15.44 -7.44
N THR A 283 -7.49 -14.66 -6.65
CA THR A 283 -8.95 -14.87 -6.49
C THR A 283 -9.78 -14.20 -7.59
N VAL A 284 -9.26 -14.11 -8.82
CA VAL A 284 -9.92 -13.45 -9.97
C VAL A 284 -10.33 -14.44 -11.06
N ASP A 285 -10.14 -15.75 -10.85
CA ASP A 285 -10.75 -16.78 -11.69
C ASP A 285 -12.10 -17.25 -11.10
#